data_AF-A0A512IW03-F1
#
_entry.id   AF-A0A512IW03-F1
#
_cell.length_a   1.000
_cell.length_b   1.000
_cell.length_c   1.000
_cell.angle_alpha   90.00
_cell.angle_beta   90.00
_cell.angle_gamma   90.00
#
_symmetry.space_group_name_H-M   'P 1'
#
loop_
_entity.id
_entity.type
_entity.pdbx_description
1 polymer ?
#
loop_
_entity_poly.entity_id
_entity_poly.type
_entity_poly.pdbx_seq_one_letter_code
_entity_poly.pdbx_strand_id
1 'polypeptide(L)' 'MSETSKSKGGRPRINATPITVRVPPSQLAPLDAWIADQPEPKPSRPEAVRVAVAEHLKAKGYLK' A
#
# COMPACT_ATOMS: atom_id res chain seq x y z
N MET A 1 -3.24 23.98 30.39
CA MET A 1 -2.37 23.08 29.62
C MET A 1 -3.29 22.09 28.93
N SER A 2 -3.48 22.20 27.62
CA SER A 2 -4.44 21.37 26.89
C SER A 2 -3.76 20.09 26.41
N GLU A 3 -4.02 18.98 27.10
CA GLU A 3 -3.62 17.61 26.76
C GLU A 3 -4.42 17.10 25.56
N THR A 4 -4.17 17.62 24.36
CA THR A 4 -4.60 16.96 23.12
C THR A 4 -3.47 16.04 22.65
N SER A 5 -3.46 14.81 23.18
CA SER A 5 -2.61 13.75 22.64
C SER A 5 -3.05 13.47 21.20
N LYS A 6 -2.18 13.78 20.24
CA LYS A 6 -2.42 13.41 18.84
C LYS A 6 -2.45 11.89 18.76
N SER A 7 -3.63 11.32 18.54
CA SER A 7 -3.78 9.95 18.08
C SER A 7 -2.96 9.80 16.78
N LYS A 8 -1.73 9.31 16.90
CA LYS A 8 -0.93 8.81 15.78
C LYS A 8 -1.52 7.46 15.41
N GLY A 9 -2.73 7.45 14.84
CA GLY A 9 -3.35 6.28 14.24
C GLY A 9 -2.49 5.74 13.10
N GLY A 10 -1.35 5.16 13.45
CA GLY A 10 -0.47 4.45 12.57
C GLY A 10 -1.10 3.12 12.26
N ARG A 11 -0.96 2.69 11.00
CA ARG A 11 -1.31 1.35 10.53
C ARG A 11 -0.88 0.31 11.57
N PRO A 12 -1.70 -0.73 11.84
CA PRO A 12 -1.35 -1.81 12.75
C PRO A 12 0.11 -2.22 12.56
N ARG A 13 0.84 -2.39 13.67
CA ARG A 13 2.23 -2.88 13.67
C ARG A 13 2.24 -4.32 13.17
N ILE A 14 2.14 -4.48 11.86
CA ILE A 14 2.56 -5.70 11.20
C ILE A 14 4.09 -5.75 11.31
N ASN A 15 4.67 -6.93 11.55
CA ASN A 15 6.12 -7.15 11.53
C ASN A 15 6.66 -7.01 10.09
N ALA A 16 6.53 -5.82 9.51
CA ALA A 16 6.91 -5.50 8.15
C ALA A 16 8.03 -4.46 8.14
N THR A 17 9.02 -4.68 7.29
CA THR A 17 10.09 -3.73 7.03
C THR A 17 9.56 -2.58 6.17
N PRO A 18 9.73 -1.31 6.57
CA PRO A 18 9.31 -0.18 5.76
C PRO A 18 10.17 -0.11 4.49
N ILE A 19 9.52 0.02 3.33
CA ILE A 19 10.19 0.23 2.04
C ILE A 19 9.80 1.63 1.54
N THR A 20 10.75 2.57 1.56
CA THR A 20 10.55 3.94 1.07
C THR A 20 11.14 4.10 -0.33
N VAL A 21 10.29 4.05 -1.35
CA VAL A 21 10.67 4.24 -2.76
C VAL A 21 9.90 5.42 -3.34
N ARG A 22 10.56 6.17 -4.23
CA ARG A 22 9.92 7.21 -5.05
C ARG A 22 9.42 6.57 -6.34
N VAL A 23 8.12 6.64 -6.57
CA VAL A 23 7.49 6.16 -7.81
C VAL A 23 7.24 7.36 -8.72
N PRO A 24 7.68 7.35 -9.99
CA PRO A 24 7.42 8.45 -10.92
C PRO A 24 5.92 8.60 -11.22
N PRO A 25 5.43 9.81 -11.55
CA PRO A 25 4.01 10.05 -11.80
C PRO A 25 3.41 9.18 -12.91
N SER A 26 4.21 8.83 -13.92
CA SER A 26 3.81 7.96 -15.03
C SER A 26 3.44 6.54 -14.60
N GLN A 27 3.97 6.06 -13.47
CA GLN A 27 3.63 4.76 -12.88
C GLN A 27 2.59 4.91 -11.77
N LEU A 28 2.55 6.07 -11.10
CA LEU A 28 1.61 6.35 -10.02
C LEU A 28 0.18 6.51 -10.55
N ALA A 29 -0.02 7.22 -11.68
CA ALA A 29 -1.34 7.41 -12.27
C ALA A 29 -2.05 6.09 -12.68
N PRO A 30 -1.38 5.14 -13.36
CA PRO A 30 -1.96 3.81 -13.61
C PRO A 30 -2.25 3.02 -12.33
N LEU A 31 -1.41 3.13 -11.31
CA LEU A 31 -1.64 2.47 -10.01
C LEU A 31 -2.91 3.01 -9.33
N ASP A 32 -3.10 4.33 -9.35
CA ASP A 32 -4.30 4.95 -8.79
C ASP A 32 -5.57 4.59 -9.56
N ALA A 33 -5.49 4.50 -10.89
CA ALA A 33 -6.61 4.02 -11.71
C ALA A 33 -6.98 2.57 -11.36
N TRP A 34 -5.99 1.69 -11.25
CA TRP A 34 -6.22 0.30 -10.83
C TRP A 34 -6.83 0.20 -9.43
N ILE A 35 -6.44 1.06 -8.49
CA ILE A 35 -7.07 1.12 -7.15
C ILE A 35 -8.53 1.55 -7.24
N ALA A 36 -8.87 2.48 -8.15
CA ALA A 36 -10.22 2.98 -8.34
C ALA A 36 -11.18 1.91 -8.89
N ASP A 37 -10.67 0.96 -9.67
CA ASP A 37 -11.42 -0.14 -10.28
C ASP A 37 -11.71 -1.30 -9.30
N GLN A 38 -11.08 -1.32 -8.11
CA GLN A 38 -11.26 -2.38 -7.12
C GLN A 38 -12.62 -2.25 -6.39
N PRO A 39 -13.25 -3.38 -6.01
CA PRO A 39 -14.52 -3.38 -5.28
C PRO A 39 -14.37 -2.77 -3.88
N GLU A 40 -15.46 -2.18 -3.38
CA GLU A 40 -15.49 -1.55 -2.07
C GLU A 40 -15.38 -2.60 -0.94
N PRO A 41 -14.56 -2.37 0.11
CA PRO A 41 -13.80 -1.14 0.39
C PRO A 41 -12.52 -1.04 -0.44
N LYS A 42 -12.32 0.13 -1.09
CA LYS A 42 -11.13 0.39 -1.90
C LYS A 42 -9.85 0.20 -1.08
N PRO A 43 -8.87 -0.57 -1.60
CA PRO A 43 -7.62 -0.77 -0.91
C PRO A 43 -6.84 0.55 -0.83
N SER A 44 -6.28 0.84 0.34
CA SER A 44 -5.33 1.96 0.46
C SER A 44 -4.13 1.77 -0.47
N ARG A 45 -3.50 2.85 -0.95
CA ARG A 45 -2.31 2.78 -1.81
C ARG A 45 -1.26 1.75 -1.35
N PRO A 46 -0.87 1.67 -0.06
CA PRO A 46 0.12 0.68 0.33
C PRO A 46 -0.46 -0.74 0.50
N GLU A 47 -1.77 -0.95 0.65
CA GLU A 47 -2.33 -2.31 0.49
C GLU A 47 -2.27 -2.73 -0.97
N ALA A 48 -2.69 -1.86 -1.88
CA ALA A 48 -2.69 -2.13 -3.32
C ALA A 48 -1.28 -2.49 -3.82
N VAL A 49 -0.25 -1.75 -3.38
CA VAL A 49 1.14 -2.08 -3.70
C VAL A 49 1.55 -3.46 -3.16
N ARG A 50 1.11 -3.85 -1.96
CA ARG A 50 1.42 -5.18 -1.42
C ARG A 50 0.79 -6.30 -2.24
N VAL A 51 -0.47 -6.12 -2.65
CA VAL A 51 -1.16 -7.06 -3.54
C VAL A 51 -0.44 -7.16 -4.88
N ALA A 52 -0.15 -6.04 -5.52
CA ALA A 52 0.55 -6.00 -6.80
C ALA A 52 1.93 -6.68 -6.73
N VAL A 53 2.70 -6.45 -5.65
CA VAL A 53 3.99 -7.10 -5.44
C VAL A 53 3.83 -8.60 -5.21
N ALA A 54 2.87 -9.01 -4.37
CA ALA A 54 2.63 -10.43 -4.10
C ALA A 54 2.21 -11.18 -5.38
N GLU A 55 1.30 -10.62 -6.16
CA GLU A 55 0.86 -11.17 -7.45
C GLU A 55 2.00 -11.24 -8.46
N HIS A 56 2.78 -10.18 -8.61
CA HIS A 56 3.93 -10.16 -9.51
C HIS A 56 5.00 -11.19 -9.13
N LEU A 57 5.29 -11.34 -7.84
CA LEU A 57 6.26 -12.33 -7.35
C LEU A 57 5.73 -13.76 -7.48
N LYS A 58 4.43 -13.97 -7.27
CA LYS A 58 3.76 -15.26 -7.50
C LYS A 58 3.79 -15.65 -8.97
N ALA A 59 3.47 -14.71 -9.87
CA ALA A 59 3.51 -14.93 -11.31
C ALA A 59 4.92 -15.32 -11.81
N LYS A 60 5.96 -14.84 -11.14
CA LYS A 60 7.36 -15.20 -11.43
C LYS A 60 7.87 -16.43 -10.67
N GLY A 61 7.06 -17.04 -9.80
CA GLY A 61 7.42 -18.22 -9.02
C GLY A 61 8.32 -17.96 -7.81
N TYR A 62 8.52 -16.69 -7.42
CA TYR A 62 9.26 -16.34 -6.21
C TYR A 62 8.41 -16.45 -4.93
N LEU A 63 7.09 -16.46 -5.08
CA LEU A 63 6.12 -16.72 -4.02
C LEU A 63 5.43 -18.06 -4.33
N LYS A 64 5.52 -19.03 -3.41
CA LYS A 64 4.79 -20.30 -3.49
C LYS A 64 3.47 -20.21 -2.73
#